data_AF-A0A522C500-F1
#
_entry.id   AF-A0A522C500-F1
#
_cell.length_a   1.000
_cell.length_b   1.000
_cell.length_c   1.000
_cell.angle_alpha   90.00
_cell.angle_beta   90.00
_cell.angle_gamma   90.00
#
_symmetry.space_group_name_H-M   'P 1'
#
loop_
_entity.id
_entity.type
_entity.pdbx_description
1 polymer ?
#
loop_
_entity_poly.entity_id
_entity_poly.type
_entity_poly.pdbx_seq_one_letter_code
_entity_poly.pdbx_strand_id
1 'polypeptide(L)'
;MNTRDYYELFRFLMEQHCLLQEDILFVENIAEWCKEHGIPEPDNEKPLKLILKTPMGCKMLVRENIPEKVIDERINALRIRGQVQNAAVDRAELLDSAQKKLAYLFLSEYASSLPDISDELDADNWAFEQLEGFEFLKK
;
A
#
# COMPACT_ATOMS: atom_id res chain seq x y z
N MET A 1 9.72 10.58 4.73
CA MET A 1 10.22 9.93 3.50
C MET A 1 9.55 10.56 2.30
N ASN A 2 10.30 10.92 1.25
CA ASN A 2 9.74 11.39 -0.01
C ASN A 2 9.46 10.18 -0.91
N THR A 3 8.21 9.99 -1.32
CA THR A 3 7.78 8.82 -2.11
C THR A 3 8.10 8.96 -3.59
N ARG A 4 8.37 10.17 -4.09
CA ARG A 4 8.79 10.38 -5.48
C ARG A 4 10.13 9.69 -5.78
N ASP A 5 10.99 9.54 -4.76
CA ASP A 5 12.25 8.79 -4.87
C ASP A 5 12.03 7.29 -5.16
N TYR A 6 10.80 6.79 -4.94
CA TYR A 6 10.38 5.41 -5.16
C TYR A 6 9.43 5.28 -6.37
N TYR A 7 9.41 6.24 -7.28
CA TYR A 7 8.52 6.20 -8.45
C TYR A 7 8.69 4.91 -9.27
N GLU A 8 9.93 4.46 -9.50
CA GLU A 8 10.20 3.22 -10.25
C GLU A 8 9.65 1.97 -9.55
N LEU A 9 9.58 1.96 -8.21
CA LEU A 9 8.93 0.89 -7.46
C LEU A 9 7.43 0.86 -7.79
N PHE A 10 6.75 1.99 -7.70
CA PHE A 10 5.32 2.06 -8.00
C PHE A 10 5.03 1.72 -9.46
N ARG A 11 5.88 2.18 -10.38
CA ARG A 11 5.79 1.86 -11.80
C ARG A 11 5.86 0.35 -12.06
N PHE A 12 6.82 -0.32 -11.43
CA PHE A 12 6.96 -1.77 -11.47
C PHE A 12 5.70 -2.47 -10.92
N LEU A 13 5.23 -2.08 -9.73
CA LEU A 13 4.08 -2.72 -9.08
C LEU A 13 2.78 -2.52 -9.88
N MET A 14 2.55 -1.34 -10.45
CA MET A 14 1.42 -1.09 -11.35
C MET A 14 1.44 -2.04 -12.55
N GLU A 15 2.60 -2.21 -13.19
CA GLU A 15 2.77 -3.10 -14.35
C GLU A 15 2.50 -4.57 -14.00
N GLN A 16 3.00 -5.05 -12.86
CA GLN A 16 2.76 -6.42 -12.40
C GLN A 16 1.27 -6.75 -12.19
N HIS A 17 0.45 -5.73 -11.96
CA HIS A 17 -0.99 -5.87 -11.71
C HIS A 17 -1.86 -5.32 -12.85
N CYS A 18 -1.28 -5.17 -14.05
CA CYS A 18 -1.97 -4.69 -15.26
C CYS A 18 -2.64 -3.31 -15.09
N LEU A 19 -2.08 -2.46 -14.23
CA LEU A 19 -2.48 -1.07 -14.06
C LEU A 19 -1.58 -0.15 -14.90
N LEU A 20 -2.11 0.98 -15.35
CA LEU A 20 -1.35 1.90 -16.19
C LEU A 20 -0.43 2.78 -15.34
N GLN A 21 0.83 2.92 -15.75
CA GLN A 21 1.82 3.70 -15.02
C GLN A 21 1.45 5.20 -14.95
N GLU A 22 0.74 5.70 -15.96
CA GLU A 22 0.22 7.08 -16.03
C GLU A 22 -0.89 7.38 -15.00
N ASP A 23 -1.45 6.36 -14.36
CA ASP A 23 -2.48 6.49 -13.33
C ASP A 23 -1.90 6.70 -11.91
N ILE A 24 -0.56 6.75 -11.78
CA ILE A 24 0.11 7.10 -10.53
C ILE A 24 0.02 8.61 -10.34
N LEU A 25 -0.61 9.04 -9.24
CA LEU A 25 -0.71 10.44 -8.87
C LEU A 25 -0.08 10.69 -7.50
N PHE A 26 0.94 11.53 -7.48
CA PHE A 26 1.52 12.04 -6.25
C PHE A 26 0.73 13.25 -5.75
N VAL A 27 0.31 13.21 -4.49
CA VAL A 27 -0.50 14.27 -3.86
C VAL A 27 0.03 14.61 -2.47
N GLU A 28 -0.15 15.85 -2.01
CA GLU A 28 0.28 16.26 -0.67
C GLU A 28 -0.54 15.58 0.44
N ASN A 29 -1.85 15.47 0.20
CA ASN A 29 -2.82 14.87 1.11
C ASN A 29 -3.90 14.10 0.33
N ILE A 30 -3.95 12.78 0.55
CA ILE A 30 -4.91 11.90 -0.13
C ILE A 30 -6.35 12.19 0.29
N ALA A 31 -6.61 12.46 1.57
CA ALA A 31 -7.95 12.71 2.07
C ALA A 31 -8.53 14.02 1.51
N GLU A 32 -7.71 15.06 1.41
CA GLU A 32 -8.10 16.32 0.76
C GLU A 32 -8.40 16.12 -0.73
N TRP A 33 -7.52 15.42 -1.45
CA TRP A 33 -7.76 15.08 -2.86
C TRP A 33 -9.06 14.29 -3.03
N CYS A 34 -9.30 13.28 -2.17
CA CYS A 34 -10.52 12.48 -2.21
C CYS A 34 -11.77 13.34 -1.96
N LYS A 35 -11.72 14.25 -0.99
CA LYS A 35 -12.80 15.19 -0.69
C LYS A 35 -13.16 16.08 -1.89
N GLU A 36 -12.16 16.59 -2.61
CA GLU A 36 -12.36 17.40 -3.82
C GLU A 36 -13.03 16.60 -4.95
N HIS A 37 -12.84 15.28 -4.97
CA HIS A 37 -13.40 14.37 -5.97
C HIS A 37 -14.64 13.60 -5.49
N GLY A 38 -15.20 13.98 -4.32
CA GLY A 38 -16.41 13.35 -3.77
C GLY A 38 -16.23 11.92 -3.27
N ILE A 39 -15.00 11.50 -2.98
CA ILE A 39 -14.66 10.17 -2.48
C ILE A 39 -14.45 10.25 -0.96
N PRO A 40 -15.08 9.39 -0.16
CA PRO A 40 -14.82 9.35 1.27
C PRO A 40 -13.43 8.76 1.55
N GLU A 41 -12.64 9.48 2.33
CA GLU A 41 -11.39 9.01 2.91
C GLU A 41 -11.25 9.59 4.32
N PRO A 42 -11.59 8.82 5.37
CA PRO A 42 -11.50 9.31 6.75
C PRO A 42 -10.07 9.35 7.29
N ASP A 43 -9.11 8.62 6.69
CA ASP A 43 -7.72 8.61 7.12
C ASP A 43 -6.94 9.78 6.50
N ASN A 44 -6.81 10.87 7.25
CA ASN A 44 -6.06 12.07 6.85
C ASN A 44 -4.56 11.81 6.67
N GLU A 45 -4.03 10.71 7.20
CA GLU A 45 -2.62 10.35 7.04
C GLU A 45 -2.42 9.19 6.08
N LYS A 46 -3.45 8.79 5.32
CA LYS A 46 -3.39 7.64 4.40
C LYS A 46 -2.18 7.75 3.44
N PRO A 47 -1.30 6.74 3.38
CA PRO A 47 -0.08 6.82 2.58
C PRO A 47 -0.29 6.54 1.09
N LEU A 48 -1.20 5.61 0.78
CA LEU A 48 -1.50 5.13 -0.57
C LEU A 48 -3.01 4.86 -0.65
N LYS A 49 -3.64 5.14 -1.79
CA LYS A 49 -5.05 4.78 -2.02
C LYS A 49 -5.27 4.37 -3.46
N LEU A 50 -5.87 3.19 -3.65
CA LEU A 50 -6.34 2.76 -4.96
C LEU A 50 -7.79 3.19 -5.14
N ILE A 51 -8.05 3.90 -6.23
CA ILE A 51 -9.41 4.28 -6.62
C ILE A 51 -9.79 3.47 -7.84
N LEU A 52 -10.66 2.49 -7.62
CA LEU A 52 -11.27 1.71 -8.70
C LEU A 52 -12.53 2.40 -9.22
N LYS A 53 -12.75 2.33 -10.54
CA LYS A 53 -14.01 2.69 -11.21
C LYS A 53 -14.44 4.15 -11.07
N THR A 54 -13.55 5.09 -11.41
CA THR A 54 -14.01 6.43 -11.84
C THR A 54 -14.38 6.39 -13.33
N PRO A 55 -15.17 7.36 -13.84
CA PRO A 55 -15.35 7.54 -15.29
C PRO A 55 -14.02 7.71 -16.06
N MET A 56 -12.95 8.04 -15.34
CA MET A 56 -11.60 8.27 -15.86
C MET A 56 -10.65 7.07 -15.67
N GLY A 57 -11.14 5.91 -15.24
CA GLY A 57 -10.32 4.71 -15.01
C GLY A 57 -9.91 4.50 -13.55
N CYS A 58 -8.76 3.85 -13.37
CA CYS A 58 -8.15 3.54 -12.08
C CYS A 58 -7.16 4.66 -11.71
N LYS A 59 -7.00 4.99 -10.43
CA LYS A 59 -5.94 5.92 -9.98
C LYS A 59 -5.25 5.38 -8.74
N MET A 60 -3.93 5.34 -8.74
CA MET A 60 -3.13 5.08 -7.54
C MET A 60 -2.66 6.42 -6.98
N LEU A 61 -3.27 6.86 -5.89
CA LEU A 61 -2.86 8.05 -5.17
C LEU A 61 -1.71 7.69 -4.22
N VAL A 62 -0.63 8.46 -4.29
CA VAL A 62 0.56 8.30 -3.46
C VAL A 62 0.83 9.60 -2.72
N ARG A 63 0.90 9.55 -1.39
CA ARG A 63 1.24 10.74 -0.62
C ARG A 63 2.72 11.08 -0.84
N GLU A 64 3.02 12.31 -1.28
CA GLU A 64 4.38 12.75 -1.62
C GLU A 64 5.35 12.63 -0.46
N ASN A 65 4.91 13.08 0.72
CA ASN A 65 5.71 13.07 1.93
C ASN A 65 4.98 12.26 2.99
N ILE A 66 5.49 11.07 3.29
CA ILE A 66 4.96 10.23 4.36
C ILE A 66 5.87 10.39 5.58
N PRO A 67 5.34 10.91 6.71
CA PRO A 67 6.07 10.93 7.98
C PRO A 67 6.42 9.50 8.42
N GLU A 68 7.60 9.31 8.99
CA GLU A 68 8.05 7.98 9.46
C GLU A 68 7.08 7.35 10.46
N LYS A 69 6.54 8.16 11.39
CA LYS A 69 5.49 7.75 12.35
C LYS A 69 4.30 7.07 11.67
N VAL A 70 3.88 7.53 10.49
CA VAL A 70 2.70 7.00 9.78
C VAL A 70 3.04 5.62 9.24
N ILE A 71 4.22 5.46 8.65
CA ILE A 71 4.69 4.15 8.20
C ILE A 71 4.76 3.19 9.40
N ASP A 72 5.39 3.61 10.50
CA ASP A 72 5.56 2.74 11.68
C ASP A 72 4.23 2.36 12.32
N GLU A 73 3.24 3.25 12.36
CA GLU A 73 1.88 2.93 12.79
C GLU A 73 1.25 1.85 11.91
N ARG A 74 1.36 1.95 10.58
CA ARG A 74 0.81 0.95 9.64
C ARG A 74 1.50 -0.40 9.77
N ILE A 75 2.83 -0.41 9.90
CA ILE A 75 3.62 -1.63 10.09
C ILE A 75 3.36 -2.25 11.48
N ASN A 76 3.12 -1.44 12.51
CA ASN A 76 2.74 -1.95 13.83
C ASN A 76 1.32 -2.53 13.85
N ALA A 77 0.38 -1.96 13.09
CA ALA A 77 -0.95 -2.54 12.91
C ALA A 77 -0.87 -3.93 12.26
N LEU A 78 -0.03 -4.08 11.21
CA LEU A 78 0.30 -5.38 10.61
C LEU A 78 0.83 -6.37 11.66
N ARG A 79 1.81 -5.96 12.48
CA ARG A 79 2.37 -6.80 13.54
C ARG A 79 1.29 -7.30 14.49
N ILE A 80 0.42 -6.41 14.96
CA ILE A 80 -0.67 -6.76 15.89
C ILE A 80 -1.62 -7.79 15.24
N ARG A 81 -2.04 -7.56 13.99
CA ARG A 81 -2.88 -8.52 13.25
C ARG A 81 -2.20 -9.88 13.06
N GLY A 82 -0.92 -9.88 12.70
CA GLY A 82 -0.14 -11.11 12.52
C GLY A 82 0.02 -11.92 13.81
N GLN A 83 0.21 -11.26 14.96
CA GLN A 83 0.33 -11.92 16.26
C GLN A 83 -0.95 -12.64 16.70
N VAL A 84 -2.13 -12.18 16.26
CA VAL A 84 -3.40 -12.89 16.49
C VAL A 84 -3.40 -14.26 15.78
N GLN A 85 -2.75 -14.35 14.61
CA GLN A 85 -2.71 -15.57 13.81
C GLN A 85 -1.58 -16.53 14.24
N ASN A 86 -0.37 -16.01 14.44
CA ASN A 86 0.78 -16.80 14.84
C ASN A 86 1.83 -15.93 15.56
N ALA A 87 1.88 -16.04 16.89
CA ALA A 87 2.83 -15.29 17.72
C ALA A 87 4.31 -15.64 17.47
N ALA A 88 4.62 -16.73 16.76
CA ALA A 88 5.99 -17.18 16.53
C ALA A 88 6.71 -16.43 15.39
N VAL A 89 5.98 -15.71 14.51
CA VAL A 89 6.58 -15.03 13.35
C VAL A 89 6.07 -13.60 13.26
N ASP A 90 6.94 -12.63 13.52
CA ASP A 90 6.66 -11.23 13.25
C ASP A 90 7.02 -10.88 11.81
N ARG A 91 6.06 -11.02 10.88
CA ARG A 91 6.29 -10.71 9.46
C ARG A 91 6.63 -9.23 9.23
N ALA A 92 6.32 -8.34 10.18
CA ALA A 92 6.72 -6.94 10.09
C ALA A 92 8.25 -6.77 10.10
N GLU A 93 9.00 -7.71 10.69
CA GLU A 93 10.47 -7.69 10.68
C GLU A 93 11.06 -7.92 9.27
N LEU A 94 10.28 -8.52 8.35
CA LEU A 94 10.70 -8.71 6.96
C LEU A 94 10.67 -7.40 6.16
N LEU A 95 10.00 -6.37 6.66
CA LEU A 95 9.85 -5.05 6.04
C LEU A 95 10.93 -4.08 6.58
N ASP A 96 12.19 -4.48 6.43
CA ASP A 96 13.38 -3.82 6.98
C ASP A 96 13.86 -2.58 6.20
N SER A 97 13.24 -2.27 5.07
CA SER A 97 13.59 -1.12 4.23
C SER A 97 12.37 -0.32 3.81
N ALA A 98 12.58 0.97 3.51
CA ALA A 98 11.55 1.85 2.97
C ALA A 98 10.88 1.27 1.71
N GLN A 99 11.69 0.67 0.82
CA GLN A 99 11.19 0.03 -0.40
C GLN A 99 10.25 -1.15 -0.09
N LYS A 100 10.63 -2.04 0.82
CA LYS A 100 9.78 -3.19 1.23
C LYS A 100 8.50 -2.71 1.92
N LYS A 101 8.61 -1.73 2.82
CA LYS A 101 7.44 -1.13 3.49
C LYS A 101 6.47 -0.50 2.49
N LEU A 102 6.97 0.26 1.50
CA LEU A 102 6.13 0.86 0.47
C LEU A 102 5.51 -0.18 -0.47
N ALA A 103 6.26 -1.21 -0.85
CA ALA A 103 5.74 -2.31 -1.66
C ALA A 103 4.61 -3.04 -0.93
N TYR A 104 4.80 -3.36 0.35
CA TYR A 104 3.77 -3.95 1.20
C TYR A 104 2.51 -3.07 1.25
N LEU A 105 2.65 -1.76 1.54
CA LEU A 105 1.50 -0.86 1.64
C LEU A 105 0.73 -0.75 0.31
N PHE A 106 1.45 -0.74 -0.82
CA PHE A 106 0.83 -0.76 -2.15
C PHE A 106 0.04 -2.05 -2.37
N LEU A 107 0.67 -3.18 -2.10
CA LEU A 107 0.08 -4.50 -2.35
C LEU A 107 -1.11 -4.77 -1.44
N SER A 108 -1.04 -4.35 -0.17
CA SER A 108 -2.15 -4.45 0.78
C SER A 108 -3.35 -3.59 0.36
N GLU A 109 -3.10 -2.35 -0.09
CA GLU A 109 -4.17 -1.48 -0.63
C GLU A 109 -4.78 -2.06 -1.93
N TYR A 110 -3.95 -2.63 -2.82
CA TYR A 110 -4.43 -3.31 -4.02
C TYR A 110 -5.26 -4.56 -3.66
N ALA A 111 -4.77 -5.39 -2.75
CA ALA A 111 -5.44 -6.61 -2.30
C ALA A 111 -6.82 -6.30 -1.73
N SER A 112 -6.93 -5.23 -0.93
CA SER A 112 -8.21 -4.77 -0.35
C SER A 112 -9.27 -4.41 -1.40
N SER A 113 -8.88 -4.26 -2.67
CA SER A 113 -9.77 -3.98 -3.79
C SER A 113 -10.21 -5.22 -4.57
N LEU A 114 -9.60 -6.39 -4.30
CA LEU A 114 -9.92 -7.66 -4.95
C LEU A 114 -11.21 -8.26 -4.37
N PRO A 115 -12.04 -8.93 -5.21
CA PRO A 115 -13.33 -9.46 -4.77
C PRO A 115 -13.23 -10.62 -3.77
N ASP A 116 -12.13 -11.36 -3.79
CA ASP A 116 -11.93 -12.55 -2.96
C ASP A 116 -11.21 -12.27 -1.63
N ILE A 117 -10.84 -11.01 -1.38
CA ILE A 117 -10.19 -10.57 -0.14
C ILE A 117 -11.27 -10.06 0.81
N SER A 118 -11.44 -10.74 1.94
CA SER A 118 -12.59 -10.51 2.82
C SER A 118 -12.29 -9.57 4.00
N ASP A 119 -11.03 -9.51 4.43
CA ASP A 119 -10.58 -8.66 5.53
C ASP A 119 -9.12 -8.19 5.38
N GLU A 120 -8.66 -7.37 6.33
CA GLU A 120 -7.28 -6.84 6.34
C GLU A 120 -6.22 -7.93 6.50
N LEU A 121 -6.54 -9.04 7.16
CA LEU A 121 -5.59 -10.13 7.38
C LEU A 121 -5.40 -10.95 6.10
N ASP A 122 -6.46 -11.18 5.34
CA ASP A 122 -6.40 -11.75 4.00
C ASP A 122 -5.58 -10.85 3.07
N ALA A 123 -5.81 -9.53 3.12
CA ALA A 123 -5.03 -8.55 2.35
C ALA A 123 -3.53 -8.59 2.71
N ASP A 124 -3.22 -8.72 4.00
CA ASP A 124 -1.84 -8.86 4.48
C ASP A 124 -1.20 -10.16 3.96
N ASN A 125 -1.90 -11.30 4.07
CA ASN A 125 -1.40 -12.58 3.57
C ASN A 125 -1.10 -12.52 2.08
N TRP A 126 -2.05 -12.01 1.29
CA TRP A 126 -1.88 -11.84 -0.14
C TRP A 126 -0.69 -10.93 -0.47
N ALA A 127 -0.54 -9.81 0.24
CA ALA A 127 0.56 -8.88 0.01
C ALA A 127 1.92 -9.55 0.29
N PHE A 128 2.04 -10.39 1.33
CA PHE A 128 3.26 -11.13 1.60
C PHE A 128 3.58 -12.20 0.55
N GLU A 129 2.56 -12.90 0.03
CA GLU A 129 2.74 -13.85 -1.08
C GLU A 129 3.29 -13.15 -2.33
N GLN A 130 2.78 -11.95 -2.65
CA GLN A 130 3.30 -11.16 -3.77
C GLN A 130 4.73 -10.66 -3.52
N LEU A 131 5.04 -10.19 -2.30
CA LEU A 131 6.40 -9.75 -1.95
C LEU A 131 7.41 -10.89 -2.07
N GLU A 132 7.03 -12.12 -1.71
CA GLU A 132 7.85 -13.31 -1.91
C GLU A 132 8.03 -13.61 -3.40
N GLY A 133 6.93 -13.58 -4.18
CA GLY A 133 6.95 -13.81 -5.63
C GLY A 133 7.80 -12.81 -6.41
N PHE A 134 7.83 -11.55 -5.98
CA PHE A 134 8.69 -10.49 -6.54
C PHE A 134 10.10 -10.47 -5.95
N GLU A 135 10.42 -11.43 -5.08
CA GLU A 135 11.72 -11.58 -4.44
C GLU A 135 12.13 -10.41 -3.51
N PHE A 136 11.19 -9.55 -3.11
CA PHE A 136 11.44 -8.44 -2.18
C PHE A 136 11.88 -8.90 -0.79
N LEU A 137 11.52 -10.12 -0.40
CA LEU A 137 11.84 -10.66 0.93
C LEU A 137 13.19 -11.36 0.99
N LYS A 138 13.94 -11.42 -0.12
CA LYS A 138 15.32 -11.92 -0.11
C LYS A 138 16.24 -10.95 0.63
N LYS A 139 17.29 -11.51 1.27
CA LYS A 139 18.31 -10.77 1.99
C LYS A 139 19.30 -10.08 1.06
#